data_AF-A0A8J3SB58-F1
#
_entry.id   AF-A0A8J3SB58-F1
#
_cell.length_a   1.000
_cell.length_b   1.000
_cell.length_c   1.000
_cell.angle_alpha   90.00
_cell.angle_beta   90.00
_cell.angle_gamma   90.00
#
_symmetry.space_group_name_H-M   'P 1'
#
loop_
_entity.id
_entity.type
_entity.pdbx_description
1 polymer ?
#
loop_
_entity_poly.entity_id
_entity_poly.type
_entity_poly.pdbx_seq_one_letter_code
_entity_poly.pdbx_strand_id
1 'polypeptide(L)'
;MGELVTVDDPAWPALLEEVTVSDVSTRTLPSEGTEQGRTCLHRLQVSARSWLGAMALHSDGLLVDHGWVRVLGGPSAVPGMSDLLRANTLTETASAHTAPSRLIVAYDVLGGVFAIKGGGVAASSLPGDPGHVIYFAPDCLEWECWEPGHGSWLRWLLLSLKGRSYSAEG
;
A
#
# COMPACT_ATOMS: atom_id res chain seq x y z
N MET A 1 15.25 8.89 -13.67
CA MET A 1 13.83 9.18 -13.38
C MET A 1 12.87 8.39 -14.28
N GLY A 2 13.13 8.29 -15.59
CA GLY A 2 12.25 7.58 -16.53
C GLY A 2 12.06 6.08 -16.29
N GLU A 3 13.08 5.37 -15.77
CA GLU A 3 13.05 3.89 -15.64
C GLU A 3 12.04 3.34 -14.62
N LEU A 4 11.64 4.13 -13.62
CA LEU A 4 10.60 3.72 -12.66
C LEU A 4 9.19 3.91 -13.21
N VAL A 5 9.03 4.87 -14.13
CA VAL A 5 7.73 5.34 -14.64
C VAL A 5 7.38 4.66 -15.95
N THR A 6 8.32 4.67 -16.90
CA THR A 6 8.18 4.05 -18.21
C THR A 6 8.80 2.67 -18.14
N VAL A 7 7.94 1.65 -18.01
CA VAL A 7 8.31 0.24 -17.93
C VAL A 7 7.61 -0.52 -19.05
N ASP A 8 8.24 -1.59 -19.55
CA ASP A 8 7.68 -2.40 -20.65
C ASP A 8 6.37 -3.11 -20.28
N ASP A 9 6.18 -3.41 -19.00
CA ASP A 9 5.02 -4.13 -18.45
C ASP A 9 4.48 -3.37 -17.22
N PRO A 10 3.68 -2.31 -17.42
CA PRO A 10 3.12 -1.54 -16.32
C PRO A 10 1.97 -2.31 -15.68
N ALA A 11 1.94 -2.36 -14.35
CA ALA A 11 0.93 -3.13 -13.61
C ALA A 11 -0.47 -2.49 -13.58
N TRP A 12 -0.58 -1.19 -13.89
CA TRP A 12 -1.83 -0.44 -13.71
C TRP A 12 -3.03 -1.01 -14.49
N PRO A 13 -2.92 -1.38 -15.77
CA PRO A 13 -4.04 -1.95 -16.52
C PRO A 13 -4.57 -3.25 -15.90
N ALA A 14 -3.66 -4.17 -15.54
CA ALA A 14 -4.03 -5.43 -14.90
C ALA A 14 -4.65 -5.23 -13.50
N LEU A 15 -4.12 -4.28 -12.73
CA LEU A 15 -4.69 -3.92 -11.44
C LEU A 15 -6.12 -3.35 -11.57
N LEU A 16 -6.35 -2.46 -12.54
CA LEU A 16 -7.68 -1.91 -12.79
C LEU A 16 -8.69 -2.98 -13.23
N GLU A 17 -8.24 -3.95 -14.02
CA GLU A 17 -9.08 -5.10 -14.39
C GLU A 17 -9.50 -5.89 -13.15
N GLU A 18 -8.56 -6.28 -12.29
CA GLU A 18 -8.84 -7.00 -11.03
C GLU A 18 -9.77 -6.20 -10.10
N VAL A 19 -9.61 -4.87 -10.02
CA VAL A 19 -10.52 -3.99 -9.26
C VAL A 19 -11.92 -3.97 -9.90
N THR A 20 -12.02 -3.94 -11.23
CA THR A 20 -13.31 -3.84 -11.94
C THR A 20 -14.12 -5.13 -11.86
N VAL A 21 -13.45 -6.29 -11.88
CA VAL A 21 -14.10 -7.60 -11.81
C VAL A 21 -14.27 -8.12 -10.38
N SER A 22 -13.82 -7.36 -9.38
CA SER A 22 -13.97 -7.71 -7.97
C SER A 22 -15.44 -7.73 -7.55
N ASP A 23 -15.84 -8.79 -6.83
CA ASP A 23 -17.14 -8.87 -6.17
C ASP A 23 -17.20 -8.05 -4.86
N VAL A 24 -16.09 -7.46 -4.43
CA VAL A 24 -15.98 -6.60 -3.24
C VAL A 24 -16.27 -5.16 -3.65
N SER A 25 -16.96 -4.39 -2.79
CA SER A 25 -17.22 -2.97 -3.08
C SER A 25 -15.92 -2.16 -3.08
N THR A 26 -15.39 -1.84 -4.27
CA THR A 26 -14.18 -1.04 -4.44
C THR A 26 -14.45 0.34 -5.03
N ARG A 27 -13.66 1.34 -4.62
CA ARG A 27 -13.64 2.67 -5.24
C ARG A 27 -12.21 3.20 -5.33
N THR A 28 -11.69 3.31 -6.55
CA THR A 28 -10.41 3.97 -6.82
C THR A 28 -10.57 5.48 -6.69
N LEU A 29 -9.65 6.12 -5.98
CA LEU A 29 -9.59 7.57 -5.85
C LEU A 29 -8.75 8.14 -7.00
N PRO A 30 -9.29 9.09 -7.79
CA PRO A 30 -8.59 9.66 -8.92
C PRO A 30 -7.36 10.44 -8.45
N SER A 31 -6.30 10.45 -9.27
CA SER A 31 -5.12 11.27 -9.01
C SER A 31 -5.18 12.60 -9.76
N GLU A 32 -4.76 13.67 -9.09
CA GLU A 32 -4.74 15.05 -9.62
C GLU A 32 -3.62 15.28 -10.66
N GLY A 33 -2.69 14.35 -10.86
CA GLY A 33 -1.65 14.48 -11.88
C GLY A 33 -0.51 13.47 -11.80
N THR A 34 0.08 13.16 -12.96
CA THR A 34 1.17 12.17 -13.09
C THR A 34 2.47 12.62 -12.41
N GLU A 35 2.74 13.92 -12.26
CA GLU A 35 4.02 14.42 -11.74
C GLU A 35 4.21 14.13 -10.24
N GLN A 36 3.13 14.28 -9.47
CA GLN A 36 3.11 13.92 -8.04
C GLN A 36 3.34 12.41 -7.86
N GLY A 37 2.72 11.59 -8.71
CA GLY A 37 2.94 10.14 -8.73
C GLY A 37 4.38 9.74 -9.06
N ARG A 38 5.04 10.44 -10.01
CA ARG A 38 6.47 10.22 -10.33
C ARG A 38 7.37 10.53 -9.13
N THR A 39 7.09 11.62 -8.43
CA THR A 39 7.80 11.97 -7.19
C THR A 39 7.62 10.89 -6.14
N CYS A 40 6.41 10.34 -6.02
CA CYS A 40 6.10 9.24 -5.12
C CYS A 40 6.93 7.98 -5.43
N LEU A 41 6.95 7.54 -6.69
CA LEU A 41 7.76 6.40 -7.13
C LEU A 41 9.24 6.59 -6.79
N HIS A 42 9.79 7.78 -7.05
CA HIS A 42 11.18 8.08 -6.75
C HIS A 42 11.48 8.05 -5.26
N ARG A 43 10.59 8.59 -4.41
CA ARG A 43 10.80 8.56 -2.94
C ARG A 43 10.70 7.16 -2.37
N LEU A 44 9.80 6.34 -2.93
CA LEU A 44 9.60 4.94 -2.53
C LEU A 44 10.67 3.99 -3.12
N GLN A 45 11.38 4.41 -4.18
CA GLN A 45 12.28 3.57 -4.97
C GLN A 45 11.58 2.30 -5.49
N VAL A 46 10.34 2.46 -5.97
CA VAL A 46 9.54 1.39 -6.61
C VAL A 46 9.22 1.77 -8.05
N SER A 47 8.91 0.77 -8.88
CA SER A 47 8.55 0.99 -10.28
C SER A 47 7.07 0.71 -10.56
N ALA A 48 6.56 1.30 -11.63
CA ALA A 48 5.21 1.10 -12.15
C ALA A 48 4.91 -0.35 -12.62
N ARG A 49 5.93 -1.24 -12.64
CA ARG A 49 5.75 -2.68 -12.87
C ARG A 49 5.15 -3.39 -11.65
N SER A 50 5.27 -2.80 -10.46
CA SER A 50 4.66 -3.35 -9.24
C SER A 50 3.28 -2.74 -8.99
N TRP A 51 2.39 -3.48 -8.34
CA TRP A 51 1.07 -2.96 -7.93
C TRP A 51 1.21 -1.76 -6.97
N LEU A 52 2.20 -1.77 -6.07
CA LEU A 52 2.49 -0.62 -5.20
C LEU A 52 2.88 0.62 -6.00
N GLY A 53 3.77 0.46 -7.00
CA GLY A 53 4.17 1.57 -7.85
C GLY A 53 3.05 2.04 -8.76
N ALA A 54 2.23 1.13 -9.29
CA ALA A 54 1.05 1.49 -10.07
C ALA A 54 0.06 2.33 -9.24
N MET A 55 -0.22 1.93 -8.00
CA MET A 55 -1.03 2.70 -7.05
C MET A 55 -0.42 4.07 -6.76
N ALA A 56 0.88 4.12 -6.49
CA ALA A 56 1.62 5.35 -6.22
C ALA A 56 1.61 6.34 -7.41
N LEU A 57 1.59 5.83 -8.64
CA LEU A 57 1.66 6.63 -9.85
C LEU A 57 0.29 7.11 -10.36
N HIS A 58 -0.75 6.28 -10.19
CA HIS A 58 -2.02 6.46 -10.92
C HIS A 58 -3.26 6.67 -10.04
N SER A 59 -3.14 6.57 -8.72
CA SER A 59 -4.28 6.72 -7.81
C SER A 59 -3.91 7.50 -6.56
N ASP A 60 -4.89 8.16 -5.97
CA ASP A 60 -4.78 8.73 -4.62
C ASP A 60 -5.00 7.66 -3.53
N GLY A 61 -5.42 6.46 -3.93
CA GLY A 61 -5.72 5.34 -3.07
C GLY A 61 -6.89 4.51 -3.58
N LEU A 62 -7.21 3.46 -2.84
CA LEU A 62 -8.31 2.55 -3.11
C LEU A 62 -9.10 2.30 -1.82
N LEU A 63 -10.40 2.56 -1.88
CA LEU A 63 -11.34 2.18 -0.83
C LEU A 63 -11.85 0.78 -1.13
N VAL A 64 -11.74 -0.14 -0.17
CA VAL A 64 -12.17 -1.54 -0.30
C VAL A 64 -13.22 -1.83 0.77
N ASP A 65 -14.21 -2.64 0.41
CA ASP A 65 -15.36 -3.03 1.23
C ASP A 65 -16.05 -1.81 1.87
N HIS A 66 -16.61 -0.95 1.03
CA HIS A 66 -17.26 0.31 1.44
C HIS A 66 -16.35 1.27 2.23
N GLY A 67 -15.03 1.13 2.08
CA GLY A 67 -14.05 1.94 2.79
C GLY A 67 -13.61 1.36 4.13
N TRP A 68 -13.96 0.10 4.43
CA TRP A 68 -13.45 -0.64 5.58
C TRP A 68 -11.92 -0.68 5.57
N VAL A 69 -11.32 -0.93 4.41
CA VAL A 69 -9.87 -0.77 4.19
C VAL A 69 -9.61 0.38 3.24
N ARG A 70 -8.66 1.24 3.62
CA ARG A 70 -8.18 2.39 2.86
C ARG A 70 -6.75 2.14 2.44
N VAL A 71 -6.56 1.66 1.21
CA VAL A 71 -5.24 1.43 0.61
C VAL A 71 -4.67 2.74 0.12
N LEU A 72 -3.44 3.04 0.49
CA LEU A 72 -2.76 4.30 0.21
C LEU A 72 -2.21 4.31 -1.22
N GLY A 73 -2.44 5.40 -1.93
CA GLY A 73 -1.84 5.66 -3.24
C GLY A 73 -0.80 6.78 -3.19
N GLY A 74 -0.64 7.42 -4.34
CA GLY A 74 0.16 8.63 -4.49
C GLY A 74 -0.41 9.81 -3.68
N PRO A 75 0.27 10.97 -3.74
CA PRO A 75 -0.08 12.15 -2.96
C PRO A 75 -1.54 12.54 -3.12
N SER A 76 -2.31 12.47 -2.03
CA SER A 76 -3.75 12.68 -2.10
C SER A 76 -4.16 14.09 -1.74
N ALA A 77 -5.11 14.64 -2.52
CA ALA A 77 -5.84 15.86 -2.20
C ALA A 77 -7.17 15.58 -1.47
N VAL A 78 -7.54 14.31 -1.29
CA VAL A 78 -8.82 13.91 -0.67
C VAL A 78 -8.79 14.20 0.84
N PRO A 79 -9.71 15.02 1.38
CA PRO A 79 -9.75 15.33 2.80
C PRO A 79 -9.92 14.07 3.65
N GLY A 80 -9.08 13.92 4.68
CA GLY A 80 -9.10 12.77 5.60
C GLY A 80 -8.45 11.50 5.07
N MET A 81 -7.89 11.52 3.86
CA MET A 81 -7.08 10.43 3.30
C MET A 81 -5.60 10.76 3.45
N SER A 82 -4.83 9.81 4.01
CA SER A 82 -3.36 9.89 3.97
C SER A 82 -2.86 9.34 2.63
N ASP A 83 -1.58 9.57 2.32
CA ASP A 83 -0.91 9.00 1.16
C ASP A 83 0.36 8.25 1.57
N LEU A 84 0.94 7.50 0.63
CA LEU A 84 2.15 6.71 0.87
C LEU A 84 3.32 7.54 1.39
N LEU A 85 3.45 8.82 0.99
CA LEU A 85 4.57 9.65 1.43
C LEU A 85 4.35 10.19 2.84
N ARG A 86 3.17 10.76 3.11
CA ARG A 86 2.81 11.32 4.42
C ARG A 86 2.79 10.24 5.49
N ALA A 87 2.16 9.09 5.22
CA ALA A 87 2.08 7.99 6.17
C ALA A 87 3.46 7.43 6.57
N ASN A 88 4.46 7.55 5.69
CA ASN A 88 5.79 7.00 5.91
C ASN A 88 6.86 8.06 6.19
N THR A 89 6.47 9.33 6.40
CA THR A 89 7.40 10.44 6.62
C THR A 89 8.44 10.55 5.48
N LEU A 90 8.05 10.24 4.23
CA LEU A 90 8.88 10.32 3.04
C LEU A 90 8.66 11.64 2.29
N THR A 91 8.49 12.72 3.04
CA THR A 91 8.28 14.08 2.52
C THR A 91 9.60 14.72 2.08
N GLU A 92 9.54 15.92 1.51
CA GLU A 92 10.71 16.60 0.95
C GLU A 92 11.87 16.79 1.93
N THR A 93 11.55 16.93 3.23
CA THR A 93 12.49 17.14 4.33
C THR A 93 13.13 15.86 4.86
N ALA A 94 12.66 14.69 4.43
CA ALA A 94 13.19 13.40 4.87
C ALA A 94 14.54 13.09 4.22
N SER A 95 15.52 12.66 5.04
CA SER A 95 16.81 12.20 4.53
C SER A 95 16.61 10.94 3.68
N ALA A 96 16.98 11.01 2.41
CA ALA A 96 16.79 9.94 1.42
C ALA A 96 17.64 8.67 1.68
N HIS A 97 18.38 8.60 2.78
CA HIS A 97 19.49 7.66 2.94
C HIS A 97 19.18 6.43 3.80
N THR A 98 17.96 6.29 4.32
CA THR A 98 17.60 5.13 5.15
C THR A 98 16.26 4.57 4.73
N ALA A 99 16.28 3.33 4.24
CA ALA A 99 15.07 2.57 3.98
C ALA A 99 14.29 2.41 5.30
N PRO A 100 12.96 2.63 5.30
CA PRO A 100 12.18 2.51 6.52
C PRO A 100 12.12 1.05 6.97
N SER A 101 12.01 0.82 8.29
CA SER A 101 11.83 -0.53 8.84
C SER A 101 10.50 -1.17 8.41
N ARG A 102 9.53 -0.34 8.01
CA ARG A 102 8.25 -0.74 7.43
C ARG A 102 7.67 0.39 6.59
N LEU A 103 6.93 0.05 5.56
CA LEU A 103 6.21 0.98 4.70
C LEU A 103 4.70 0.79 4.89
N ILE A 104 4.03 1.73 5.55
CA ILE A 104 2.56 1.75 5.70
C ILE A 104 1.90 1.86 4.33
N VAL A 105 0.97 0.95 4.04
CA VAL A 105 0.27 0.84 2.76
C VAL A 105 -1.25 0.88 2.89
N ALA A 106 -1.81 0.66 4.08
CA ALA A 106 -3.25 0.83 4.31
C ALA A 106 -3.60 1.00 5.79
N TYR A 107 -4.84 1.44 6.00
CA TYR A 107 -5.51 1.46 7.31
C TYR A 107 -6.86 0.78 7.20
N ASP A 108 -7.30 0.11 8.26
CA ASP A 108 -8.71 -0.26 8.42
C ASP A 108 -9.49 0.78 9.25
N VAL A 109 -10.80 0.57 9.42
CA VAL A 109 -11.65 1.44 10.25
C VAL A 109 -11.59 1.16 11.75
N LEU A 110 -11.04 0.01 12.15
CA LEU A 110 -10.82 -0.36 13.56
C LEU A 110 -9.52 0.22 14.13
N GLY A 111 -8.70 0.84 13.27
CA GLY A 111 -7.41 1.43 13.65
C GLY A 111 -6.22 0.51 13.37
N GLY A 112 -6.44 -0.63 12.72
CA GLY A 112 -5.37 -1.51 12.27
C GLY A 112 -4.58 -0.90 11.12
N VAL A 113 -3.30 -1.27 11.05
CA VAL A 113 -2.33 -0.70 10.10
C VAL A 113 -1.69 -1.82 9.29
N PHE A 114 -1.79 -1.74 7.96
CA PHE A 114 -1.05 -2.63 7.08
C PHE A 114 0.23 -1.96 6.63
N ALA A 115 1.34 -2.68 6.70
CA ALA A 115 2.64 -2.21 6.26
C ALA A 115 3.42 -3.31 5.53
N ILE A 116 4.30 -2.94 4.61
CA ILE A 116 5.30 -3.84 4.04
C ILE A 116 6.51 -3.82 4.98
N LYS A 117 6.94 -4.98 5.46
CA LYS A 117 8.15 -5.09 6.27
C LYS A 117 9.38 -4.68 5.44
N GLY A 118 10.19 -3.77 5.99
CA GLY A 118 11.46 -3.37 5.42
C GLY A 118 12.58 -4.38 5.72
N GLY A 119 13.78 -4.08 5.22
CA GLY A 119 14.99 -4.84 5.54
C GLY A 119 15.79 -4.24 6.69
N GLY A 120 16.86 -4.95 7.08
CA GLY A 120 17.86 -4.44 8.01
C GLY A 120 17.50 -4.55 9.49
N VAL A 121 18.43 -4.11 10.33
CA VAL A 121 18.38 -4.32 11.78
C VAL A 121 17.15 -3.66 12.42
N ALA A 122 16.75 -2.49 11.93
CA ALA A 122 15.58 -1.76 12.44
C ALA A 122 14.24 -2.50 12.20
N ALA A 123 14.17 -3.42 11.24
CA ALA A 123 13.00 -4.24 10.95
C ALA A 123 13.07 -5.63 11.61
N SER A 124 14.17 -5.96 12.30
CA SER A 124 14.40 -7.32 12.82
C SER A 124 13.40 -7.76 13.89
N SER A 125 12.77 -6.82 14.59
CA SER A 125 11.72 -7.09 15.58
C SER A 125 10.32 -7.24 14.99
N LEU A 126 10.14 -6.99 13.68
CA LEU A 126 8.86 -7.18 13.00
C LEU A 126 8.75 -8.63 12.49
N PRO A 127 7.55 -9.24 12.46
CA PRO A 127 7.37 -10.60 12.01
C PRO A 127 7.53 -10.73 10.49
N GLY A 128 7.71 -11.96 9.99
CA GLY A 128 7.81 -12.27 8.55
C GLY A 128 9.12 -11.87 7.89
N ASP A 129 9.19 -12.00 6.56
CA ASP A 129 10.37 -11.63 5.78
C ASP A 129 10.27 -10.21 5.19
N PRO A 130 11.41 -9.57 4.86
CA PRO A 130 11.40 -8.31 4.12
C PRO A 130 10.55 -8.40 2.85
N GLY A 131 9.64 -7.44 2.66
CA GLY A 131 8.70 -7.41 1.55
C GLY A 131 7.34 -8.04 1.83
N HIS A 132 7.17 -8.79 2.93
CA HIS A 132 5.86 -9.30 3.35
C HIS A 132 4.98 -8.16 3.88
N VAL A 133 3.67 -8.30 3.68
CA VAL A 133 2.70 -7.46 4.38
C VAL A 133 2.56 -7.95 5.82
N ILE A 134 2.66 -7.02 6.75
CA ILE A 134 2.42 -7.18 8.19
C ILE A 134 1.23 -6.31 8.59
N TYR A 135 0.48 -6.78 9.57
CA TYR A 135 -0.70 -6.11 10.10
C TYR A 135 -0.48 -5.79 11.57
N PHE A 136 -0.76 -4.55 11.98
CA PHE A 136 -0.83 -4.18 13.39
C PHE A 136 -2.26 -4.34 13.86
N ALA A 137 -2.51 -5.35 14.69
CA ALA A 137 -3.84 -5.64 15.20
C ALA A 137 -4.18 -4.72 16.38
N PRO A 138 -5.28 -3.94 16.32
CA PRO A 138 -5.59 -2.93 17.33
C PRO A 138 -6.05 -3.52 18.67
N ASP A 139 -6.44 -4.80 18.68
CA ASP A 139 -6.90 -5.55 19.85
C ASP A 139 -5.75 -6.14 20.68
N CYS A 140 -4.72 -6.68 20.03
CA CYS A 140 -3.54 -7.23 20.70
C CYS A 140 -2.37 -6.23 20.80
N LEU A 141 -2.38 -5.18 19.98
CA LEU A 141 -1.30 -4.18 19.86
C LEU A 141 0.05 -4.80 19.42
N GLU A 142 -0.01 -5.88 18.65
CA GLU A 142 1.15 -6.57 18.10
C GLU A 142 1.16 -6.52 16.56
N TRP A 143 2.35 -6.70 15.99
CA TRP A 143 2.50 -6.91 14.57
C TRP A 143 2.39 -8.40 14.27
N GLU A 144 1.57 -8.73 13.28
CA GLU A 144 1.36 -10.09 12.77
C GLU A 144 1.81 -10.15 11.31
N CYS A 145 2.37 -11.29 10.89
CA CYS A 145 2.70 -11.48 9.47
C CYS A 145 1.51 -12.06 8.73
N TRP A 146 1.21 -11.48 7.57
CA TRP A 146 0.13 -11.96 6.70
C TRP A 146 0.63 -12.87 5.56
N GLU A 147 1.94 -12.90 5.28
CA GLU A 147 2.62 -13.73 4.26
C GLU A 147 1.83 -13.92 2.95
N PRO A 148 1.71 -12.87 2.12
CA PRO A 148 2.67 -12.62 1.04
C PRO A 148 2.95 -11.10 0.84
N GLY A 149 3.68 -10.75 -0.23
CA GLY A 149 3.96 -9.36 -0.58
C GLY A 149 2.73 -8.55 -1.05
N HIS A 150 2.91 -7.23 -1.19
CA HIS A 150 1.83 -6.26 -1.43
C HIS A 150 0.85 -6.61 -2.56
N GLY A 151 1.35 -7.09 -3.72
CA GLY A 151 0.47 -7.43 -4.85
C GLY A 151 -0.49 -8.57 -4.50
N SER A 152 0.01 -9.65 -3.90
CA SER A 152 -0.79 -10.78 -3.49
C SER A 152 -1.77 -10.43 -2.37
N TRP A 153 -1.34 -9.59 -1.41
CA TRP A 153 -2.21 -9.05 -0.37
C TRP A 153 -3.35 -8.19 -0.92
N LEU A 154 -3.04 -7.27 -1.83
CA LEU A 154 -4.07 -6.45 -2.45
C LEU A 154 -5.04 -7.31 -3.28
N ARG A 155 -4.53 -8.31 -4.00
CA ARG A 155 -5.38 -9.26 -4.72
C ARG A 155 -6.31 -10.01 -3.77
N TRP A 156 -5.80 -10.47 -2.63
CA TRP A 156 -6.63 -11.13 -1.63
C TRP A 156 -7.74 -10.20 -1.09
N LEU A 157 -7.44 -8.92 -0.83
CA LEU A 157 -8.45 -7.94 -0.43
C LEU A 157 -9.58 -7.82 -1.47
N LEU A 158 -9.23 -7.85 -2.76
CA LEU A 158 -10.19 -7.78 -3.87
C LEU A 158 -11.03 -9.06 -4.03
N LEU A 159 -10.61 -10.18 -3.45
CA LEU A 159 -11.31 -11.47 -3.58
C LEU A 159 -12.07 -11.89 -2.32
N SER A 160 -11.59 -11.51 -1.14
CA SER A 160 -11.94 -12.22 0.11
C SER A 160 -12.71 -11.39 1.13
N LEU A 161 -12.82 -10.06 0.96
CA LEU A 161 -13.53 -9.21 1.91
C LEU A 161 -15.04 -9.23 1.71
N LYS A 162 -15.66 -10.38 2.03
CA LYS A 162 -17.08 -10.45 2.39
C LYS A 162 -17.20 -10.72 3.89
N GLY A 163 -17.41 -9.67 4.68
CA GLY A 163 -18.01 -9.74 6.02
C GLY A 163 -17.33 -10.62 7.07
N ARG A 164 -16.01 -10.49 7.29
CA ARG A 164 -15.32 -11.15 8.44
C ARG A 164 -14.23 -10.31 9.10
N SER A 165 -14.11 -10.53 10.41
CA SER A 165 -13.08 -10.04 11.33
C SER A 165 -11.72 -10.61 10.98
N TYR A 166 -10.68 -9.77 10.98
CA TYR A 166 -9.29 -10.19 10.88
C TYR A 166 -8.90 -10.92 12.16
N SER A 167 -8.70 -12.23 12.09
CA SER A 167 -7.97 -12.97 13.10
C SER A 167 -6.95 -13.82 12.37
N ALA A 168 -5.66 -13.54 12.62
CA ALA A 168 -4.60 -14.47 12.27
C ALA A 168 -4.67 -15.63 13.27
N GLU A 169 -5.55 -16.60 13.02
CA GLU A 169 -5.47 -17.91 13.69
C GLU A 169 -4.70 -18.86 12.76
N GLY A 170 -3.56 -19.46 13.14
CA GLY A 170 -2.82 -19.39 14.40
C GLY A 170 -1.46 -20.08 14.30
#